data_AF-A0A843JA25-F1
#
_entry.id   AF-A0A843JA25-F1
#
_cell.length_a   1.000
_cell.length_b   1.000
_cell.length_c   1.000
_cell.angle_alpha   90.00
_cell.angle_beta   90.00
_cell.angle_gamma   90.00
#
_symmetry.space_group_name_H-M   'P 1'
#
loop_
_entity.id
_entity.type
_entity.pdbx_description
1 polymer ?
#
loop_
_entity_poly.entity_id
_entity_poly.type
_entity_poly.pdbx_seq_one_letter_code
_entity_poly.pdbx_strand_id
1 'polypeptide(L)'
;MLNQTGVVTISGGTRKILLVDEKNSTAISCKVANTGVDADANGKKIVKAGTPLNGDFENRSVAFTKAVTTSGTKGTWTVEITTAFATDEKITVDGVDYVCKATESVDDNQFAGSTAAEQATSLAKMAYGRFTVTASSGTLTFTQKVADATGTAPVVTKTATTGAIGDVTDGTAAVDGTNNANCILLHEVDVTNGTQNAQAVIFGTFDLNKFEEDVVALVTNQVKKNLKMIQFIR
;
A
#
# COMPACT_ATOMS: atom_id res chain seq x y z
N MET A 1 -53.45 27.65 19.38
CA MET A 1 -52.21 26.87 19.15
C MET A 1 -52.36 26.14 17.83
N LEU A 2 -51.48 26.38 16.86
CA LEU A 2 -51.56 25.77 15.52
C LEU A 2 -50.90 24.39 15.56
N ASN A 3 -51.69 23.33 15.58
CA ASN A 3 -51.22 21.95 15.40
C ASN A 3 -51.25 21.64 13.89
N GLN A 4 -50.11 21.79 13.20
CA GLN A 4 -50.01 21.45 11.78
C GLN A 4 -49.70 19.96 11.60
N THR A 5 -50.75 19.15 11.60
CA THR A 5 -50.67 17.72 11.26
C THR A 5 -50.14 17.59 9.83
N GLY A 6 -48.95 17.03 9.66
CA GLY A 6 -48.30 16.81 8.35
C GLY A 6 -46.88 17.39 8.23
N VAL A 7 -46.45 18.26 9.15
CA VAL A 7 -45.07 18.76 9.16
C VAL A 7 -44.17 17.77 9.90
N VAL A 8 -43.45 16.94 9.14
CA VAL A 8 -42.43 16.04 9.70
C VAL A 8 -41.14 16.85 9.88
N THR A 9 -40.70 17.03 11.12
CA THR A 9 -39.36 17.56 11.40
C THR A 9 -38.37 16.42 11.22
N ILE A 10 -37.65 16.43 10.10
CA ILE A 10 -36.50 15.53 9.91
C ILE A 10 -35.30 16.26 10.50
N SER A 11 -34.78 15.75 11.62
CA SER A 11 -33.50 16.22 12.15
C SER A 11 -32.41 15.83 11.14
N GLY A 12 -31.88 16.80 10.39
CA GLY A 12 -30.73 16.59 9.53
C GLY A 12 -29.55 16.14 10.39
N GLY A 13 -29.00 14.96 10.15
CA GLY A 13 -27.78 14.52 10.81
C GLY A 13 -26.65 15.52 10.52
N THR A 14 -25.75 15.71 11.48
CA THR A 14 -24.53 16.50 11.26
C THR A 14 -23.77 15.91 10.06
N ARG A 15 -23.47 16.75 9.06
CA ARG A 15 -22.65 16.33 7.93
C ARG A 15 -21.31 15.82 8.45
N LYS A 16 -20.85 14.67 7.97
CA LYS A 16 -19.53 14.13 8.31
C LYS A 16 -18.46 15.08 7.76
N ILE A 17 -17.85 15.89 8.63
CA ILE A 17 -16.79 16.83 8.23
C ILE A 17 -15.47 16.08 8.22
N LEU A 18 -15.06 15.63 7.03
CA LEU A 18 -13.79 14.92 6.80
C LEU A 18 -12.60 15.86 6.61
N LEU A 19 -12.88 17.10 6.19
CA LEU A 19 -11.87 18.13 5.98
C LEU A 19 -11.40 18.67 7.34
N VAL A 20 -10.11 19.00 7.40
CA VAL A 20 -9.53 19.71 8.55
C VAL A 20 -10.04 21.15 8.58
N ASP A 21 -10.12 21.78 7.40
CA ASP A 21 -10.69 23.10 7.20
C ASP A 21 -11.51 23.11 5.90
N GLU A 22 -12.84 23.21 6.03
CA GLU A 22 -13.74 23.28 4.87
C GLU A 22 -13.54 24.57 4.06
N LYS A 23 -13.10 25.67 4.70
CA LYS A 23 -12.88 26.95 4.02
C LYS A 23 -11.61 26.96 3.18
N ASN A 24 -10.62 26.17 3.57
CA ASN A 24 -9.39 25.96 2.83
C ASN A 24 -9.45 24.67 1.99
N SER A 25 -10.55 24.51 1.24
CA SER A 25 -10.76 23.39 0.33
C SER A 25 -11.44 23.86 -0.95
N THR A 26 -11.29 23.10 -2.03
CA THR A 26 -12.02 23.34 -3.28
C THR A 26 -12.72 22.05 -3.69
N ALA A 27 -14.04 22.12 -3.78
CA ALA A 27 -14.89 21.05 -4.27
C ALA A 27 -15.66 21.50 -5.50
N ILE A 28 -15.82 20.58 -6.45
CA ILE A 28 -16.57 20.80 -7.68
C ILE A 28 -17.75 19.84 -7.76
N SER A 29 -18.83 20.26 -8.41
CA SER A 29 -19.97 19.39 -8.66
C SER A 29 -19.64 18.38 -9.76
N CYS A 30 -19.87 17.10 -9.48
CA CYS A 30 -19.72 16.00 -10.43
C CYS A 30 -20.91 15.05 -10.34
N LYS A 31 -20.89 14.01 -11.18
CA LYS A 31 -21.76 12.85 -11.06
C LYS A 31 -20.92 11.65 -10.67
N VAL A 32 -21.44 10.75 -9.85
CA VAL A 32 -20.78 9.50 -9.45
C VAL A 32 -21.64 8.31 -9.87
N ALA A 33 -21.01 7.31 -10.47
CA ALA A 33 -21.63 6.05 -10.87
C ALA A 33 -21.43 4.94 -9.82
N ASN A 34 -22.19 3.86 -9.97
CA ASN A 34 -22.14 2.69 -9.09
C ASN A 34 -21.05 1.67 -9.45
N THR A 35 -20.19 1.97 -10.42
CA THR A 35 -19.09 1.10 -10.85
C THR A 35 -18.06 0.93 -9.73
N GLY A 36 -17.76 -0.32 -9.38
CA GLY A 36 -16.81 -0.65 -8.31
C GLY A 36 -17.36 -0.43 -6.89
N VAL A 37 -18.69 -0.24 -6.76
CA VAL A 37 -19.38 -0.04 -5.48
C VAL A 37 -20.20 -1.29 -5.18
N ASP A 38 -19.87 -1.94 -4.08
CA ASP A 38 -20.60 -3.10 -3.58
C ASP A 38 -21.88 -2.64 -2.86
N ALA A 39 -22.90 -3.50 -2.89
CA ALA A 39 -24.10 -3.26 -2.11
C ALA A 39 -23.84 -3.59 -0.64
N ASP A 40 -24.38 -2.79 0.27
CA ASP A 40 -24.40 -3.09 1.70
C ASP A 40 -25.38 -4.23 2.02
N ALA A 41 -25.50 -4.56 3.32
CA ALA A 41 -26.41 -5.61 3.79
C ALA A 41 -27.89 -5.37 3.45
N ASN A 42 -28.27 -4.11 3.15
CA ASN A 42 -29.64 -3.71 2.79
C ASN A 42 -29.82 -3.62 1.27
N GLY A 43 -28.83 -4.02 0.47
CA GLY A 43 -28.86 -3.94 -0.99
C GLY A 43 -28.57 -2.53 -1.53
N LYS A 44 -28.15 -1.58 -0.69
CA LYS A 44 -27.85 -0.20 -1.08
C LYS A 44 -26.40 -0.05 -1.52
N LYS A 45 -26.18 0.63 -2.64
CA LYS A 45 -24.82 1.00 -3.09
C LYS A 45 -24.52 2.42 -2.65
N ILE A 46 -23.78 2.55 -1.56
CA ILE A 46 -23.37 3.84 -1.01
C ILE A 46 -21.89 4.07 -1.33
N VAL A 47 -21.59 5.14 -2.07
CA VAL A 47 -20.20 5.61 -2.19
C VAL A 47 -19.90 6.45 -0.96
N LYS A 48 -19.08 5.91 -0.07
CA LYS A 48 -18.78 6.54 1.22
C LYS A 48 -17.96 7.81 1.05
N ALA A 49 -18.20 8.77 1.93
CA ALA A 49 -17.44 10.01 1.98
C ALA A 49 -15.95 9.69 2.23
N GLY A 50 -15.05 10.39 1.51
CA GLY A 50 -13.62 10.10 1.53
C GLY A 50 -13.16 9.11 0.45
N THR A 51 -14.07 8.50 -0.31
CA THR A 51 -13.71 7.58 -1.40
C THR A 51 -12.91 8.31 -2.48
N PRO A 52 -11.72 7.82 -2.86
CA PRO A 52 -11.00 8.34 -4.01
C PRO A 52 -11.75 8.04 -5.32
N LEU A 53 -11.88 9.03 -6.18
CA LEU A 53 -12.62 8.94 -7.44
C LEU A 53 -11.71 9.23 -8.62
N ASN A 54 -12.04 8.62 -9.76
CA ASN A 54 -11.49 8.92 -11.08
C ASN A 54 -12.60 9.44 -11.98
N GLY A 55 -12.34 10.54 -12.69
CA GLY A 55 -13.27 11.08 -13.67
C GLY A 55 -12.62 12.17 -14.51
N ASP A 56 -13.32 12.62 -15.55
CA ASP A 56 -12.81 13.66 -16.44
C ASP A 56 -13.40 15.02 -16.04
N PHE A 57 -12.54 15.97 -15.69
CA PHE A 57 -12.94 17.32 -15.30
C PHE A 57 -13.33 18.20 -16.50
N GLU A 58 -12.86 17.86 -17.70
CA GLU A 58 -13.22 18.54 -18.94
C GLU A 58 -14.53 17.98 -19.50
N ASN A 59 -14.80 16.69 -19.27
CA ASN A 59 -16.02 16.02 -19.68
C ASN A 59 -16.98 15.72 -18.51
N ARG A 60 -17.70 16.76 -18.08
CA ARG A 60 -18.68 16.68 -16.97
C ARG A 60 -19.95 15.88 -17.27
N SER A 61 -20.12 15.38 -18.49
CA SER A 61 -21.24 14.51 -18.86
C SER A 61 -21.01 13.06 -18.43
N VAL A 62 -19.74 12.68 -18.22
CA VAL A 62 -19.35 11.34 -17.78
C VAL A 62 -19.29 11.29 -16.26
N ALA A 63 -19.89 10.24 -15.70
CA ALA A 63 -19.87 10.02 -14.26
C ALA A 63 -18.49 9.53 -13.79
N PHE A 64 -18.06 10.05 -12.66
CA PHE A 64 -16.88 9.62 -11.93
C PHE A 64 -17.14 8.23 -11.35
N THR A 65 -16.09 7.42 -11.28
CA THR A 65 -16.15 6.09 -10.69
C THR A 65 -15.19 6.01 -9.52
N LYS A 66 -15.38 5.01 -8.65
CA LYS A 66 -14.40 4.69 -7.61
C LYS A 66 -13.04 4.46 -8.27
N ALA A 67 -12.01 5.11 -7.74
CA ALA A 67 -10.67 4.96 -8.27
C ALA A 67 -10.19 3.51 -8.11
N VAL A 68 -9.41 3.06 -9.09
CA VAL A 68 -8.81 1.73 -9.13
C VAL A 68 -7.34 1.86 -8.81
N THR A 69 -6.89 1.07 -7.84
CA THR A 69 -5.47 0.86 -7.57
C THR A 69 -5.05 -0.45 -8.20
N THR A 70 -4.01 -0.42 -9.01
CA THR A 70 -3.31 -1.64 -9.45
C THR A 70 -2.13 -1.89 -8.52
N SER A 71 -1.96 -3.14 -8.10
CA SER A 71 -0.77 -3.53 -7.33
C SER A 71 0.46 -3.43 -8.23
N GLY A 72 1.54 -2.88 -7.67
CA GLY A 72 2.84 -2.90 -8.33
C GLY A 72 3.48 -4.28 -8.33
N THR A 73 4.58 -4.41 -9.04
CA THR A 73 5.43 -5.62 -9.04
C THR A 73 6.54 -5.43 -8.02
N LYS A 74 6.65 -6.35 -7.06
CA LYS A 74 7.75 -6.36 -6.10
C LYS A 74 9.04 -6.77 -6.80
N GLY A 75 10.09 -5.97 -6.64
CA GLY A 75 11.41 -6.33 -7.13
C GLY A 75 11.94 -7.60 -6.46
N THR A 76 12.63 -8.43 -7.21
CA THR A 76 13.39 -9.57 -6.66
C THR A 76 14.85 -9.53 -7.07
N TRP A 77 15.72 -9.97 -6.18
CA TRP A 77 17.15 -10.13 -6.41
C TRP A 77 17.63 -11.44 -5.84
N THR A 78 18.61 -12.04 -6.49
CA THR A 78 19.17 -13.32 -6.07
C THR A 78 20.65 -13.21 -5.75
N VAL A 79 21.07 -13.96 -4.73
CA VAL A 79 22.47 -14.16 -4.38
C VAL A 79 22.67 -15.63 -4.06
N GLU A 80 23.64 -16.27 -4.71
CA GLU A 80 23.98 -17.66 -4.43
C GLU A 80 25.11 -17.75 -3.39
N ILE A 81 24.97 -18.65 -2.42
CA ILE A 81 26.11 -19.11 -1.62
C ILE A 81 26.78 -20.22 -2.43
N THR A 82 27.94 -19.93 -3.03
CA THR A 82 28.65 -20.89 -3.89
C THR A 82 29.55 -21.83 -3.08
N THR A 83 29.96 -21.40 -1.88
CA THR A 83 30.76 -22.22 -0.96
C THR A 83 30.32 -21.93 0.46
N ALA A 84 30.07 -23.00 1.23
CA ALA A 84 29.62 -22.89 2.61
C ALA A 84 30.62 -22.11 3.47
N PHE A 85 30.09 -21.25 4.34
CA PHE A 85 30.86 -20.49 5.32
C PHE A 85 31.34 -21.40 6.45
N ALA A 86 32.56 -21.17 6.91
CA ALA A 86 33.08 -21.78 8.13
C ALA A 86 32.53 -21.08 9.37
N THR A 87 32.70 -21.70 10.55
CA THR A 87 32.28 -21.11 11.83
C THR A 87 32.93 -19.74 12.02
N ASP A 88 32.16 -18.78 12.54
CA ASP A 88 32.52 -17.38 12.78
C ASP A 88 32.71 -16.50 11.54
N GLU A 89 32.61 -17.07 10.34
CA GLU A 89 32.56 -16.28 9.12
C GLU A 89 31.21 -15.58 8.93
N LYS A 90 31.20 -14.50 8.15
CA LYS A 90 30.05 -13.60 8.08
C LYS A 90 29.60 -13.31 6.66
N ILE A 91 28.29 -13.20 6.51
CA ILE A 91 27.64 -12.51 5.40
C ILE A 91 26.96 -11.26 5.94
N THR A 92 27.13 -10.13 5.26
CA THR A 92 26.57 -8.84 5.67
C THR A 92 25.57 -8.41 4.61
N VAL A 93 24.32 -8.19 5.01
CA VAL A 93 23.22 -7.73 4.11
C VAL A 93 22.70 -6.39 4.59
N ASP A 94 22.74 -5.37 3.72
CA ASP A 94 22.35 -3.99 4.03
C ASP A 94 22.99 -3.46 5.33
N GLY A 95 24.24 -3.86 5.59
CA GLY A 95 25.00 -3.44 6.78
C GLY A 95 24.74 -4.25 8.06
N VAL A 96 23.85 -5.26 8.02
CA VAL A 96 23.61 -6.18 9.13
C VAL A 96 24.46 -7.43 8.95
N ASP A 97 25.28 -7.75 9.95
CA ASP A 97 26.10 -8.97 9.98
C ASP A 97 25.26 -10.17 10.41
N TYR A 98 25.36 -11.25 9.63
CA TYR A 98 24.88 -12.58 9.99
C TYR A 98 26.09 -13.51 10.10
N VAL A 99 26.18 -14.25 11.19
CA VAL A 99 27.38 -15.04 11.55
C VAL A 99 27.09 -16.53 11.42
N CYS A 100 27.99 -17.27 10.76
CA CYS A 100 27.88 -18.73 10.69
C CYS A 100 28.25 -19.36 12.03
N LYS A 101 27.36 -20.16 12.60
CA LYS A 101 27.53 -20.87 13.87
C LYS A 101 27.12 -22.33 13.74
N ALA A 102 27.43 -23.12 14.77
CA ALA A 102 27.00 -24.51 14.86
C ALA A 102 25.47 -24.66 15.06
N THR A 103 24.80 -23.62 15.57
CA THR A 103 23.36 -23.61 15.81
C THR A 103 22.77 -22.29 15.34
N GLU A 104 21.60 -22.36 14.74
CA GLU A 104 20.84 -21.19 14.26
C GLU A 104 20.20 -20.44 15.44
N SER A 105 20.30 -19.11 15.43
CA SER A 105 19.57 -18.20 16.34
C SER A 105 19.11 -16.98 15.54
N VAL A 106 17.79 -16.83 15.37
CA VAL A 106 17.20 -15.69 14.63
C VAL A 106 17.39 -14.39 15.40
N ASP A 107 17.27 -14.43 16.72
CA ASP A 107 17.39 -13.25 17.58
C ASP A 107 18.81 -12.69 17.60
N ASP A 108 19.81 -13.57 17.43
CA ASP A 108 21.23 -13.20 17.41
C ASP A 108 21.83 -13.07 16.00
N ASN A 109 21.02 -13.16 14.94
CA ASN A 109 21.47 -13.17 13.54
C ASN A 109 22.52 -14.26 13.23
N GLN A 110 22.34 -15.46 13.80
CA GLN A 110 23.25 -16.58 13.61
C GLN A 110 22.62 -17.62 12.70
N PHE A 111 23.28 -17.90 11.58
CA PHE A 111 22.86 -18.96 10.66
C PHE A 111 23.74 -20.20 10.82
N ALA A 112 23.24 -21.36 10.44
CA ALA A 112 23.95 -22.62 10.57
C ALA A 112 23.75 -23.52 9.34
N GLY A 113 24.57 -24.57 9.23
CA GLY A 113 24.49 -25.55 8.16
C GLY A 113 25.88 -26.01 7.72
N SER A 114 25.94 -27.25 7.21
CA SER A 114 27.16 -27.87 6.71
C SER A 114 27.34 -27.69 5.20
N THR A 115 26.26 -27.41 4.49
CA THR A 115 26.26 -27.15 3.04
C THR A 115 25.76 -25.74 2.74
N ALA A 116 26.08 -25.23 1.55
CA ALA A 116 25.60 -23.92 1.10
C ALA A 116 24.06 -23.84 1.07
N ALA A 117 23.38 -24.94 0.70
CA ALA A 117 21.92 -25.01 0.67
C ALA A 117 21.29 -24.95 2.06
N GLU A 118 21.88 -25.64 3.04
CA GLU A 118 21.44 -25.58 4.43
C GLU A 118 21.64 -24.18 5.01
N GLN A 119 22.80 -23.57 4.76
CA GLN A 119 23.12 -22.22 5.22
C GLN A 119 22.20 -21.17 4.60
N ALA A 120 21.90 -21.25 3.30
CA ALA A 120 20.93 -20.35 2.66
C ALA A 120 19.53 -20.51 3.28
N THR A 121 19.11 -21.75 3.56
CA THR A 121 17.83 -22.03 4.22
C THR A 121 17.77 -21.44 5.64
N SER A 122 18.87 -21.54 6.38
CA SER A 122 19.00 -20.94 7.70
C SER A 122 18.95 -19.40 7.64
N LEU A 123 19.70 -18.80 6.72
CA LEU A 123 19.71 -17.36 6.47
C LEU A 123 18.34 -16.81 6.07
N ALA A 124 17.56 -17.53 5.26
CA ALA A 124 16.25 -17.05 4.82
C ALA A 124 15.24 -16.83 5.96
N LYS A 125 15.45 -17.44 7.13
CA LYS A 125 14.60 -17.25 8.31
C LYS A 125 14.89 -15.95 9.07
N MET A 126 16.03 -15.32 8.79
CA MET A 126 16.45 -14.10 9.48
C MET A 126 15.56 -12.90 9.13
N ALA A 127 15.59 -11.88 9.98
CA ALA A 127 14.88 -10.64 9.71
C ALA A 127 15.69 -9.74 8.77
N TYR A 128 15.12 -9.43 7.61
CA TYR A 128 15.67 -8.45 6.66
C TYR A 128 14.74 -7.24 6.61
N GLY A 129 15.26 -6.04 6.85
CA GLY A 129 14.45 -4.83 7.07
C GLY A 129 13.41 -4.61 5.96
N ARG A 130 13.88 -4.45 4.72
CA ARG A 130 13.05 -4.13 3.53
C ARG A 130 12.66 -5.33 2.66
N PHE A 131 13.19 -6.51 2.95
CA PHE A 131 13.01 -7.71 2.12
C PHE A 131 12.35 -8.85 2.89
N THR A 132 11.54 -9.62 2.19
CA THR A 132 11.25 -11.01 2.54
C THR A 132 12.24 -11.88 1.78
N VAL A 133 12.89 -12.81 2.46
CA VAL A 133 13.91 -13.67 1.85
C VAL A 133 13.44 -15.10 1.84
N THR A 134 13.61 -15.78 0.71
CA THR A 134 13.42 -17.22 0.58
C THR A 134 14.71 -17.87 0.10
N ALA A 135 14.86 -19.18 0.30
CA ALA A 135 16.02 -19.91 -0.17
C ALA A 135 15.62 -21.14 -0.98
N SER A 136 16.42 -21.45 -2.00
CA SER A 136 16.33 -22.69 -2.76
C SER A 136 17.71 -23.10 -3.25
N SER A 137 18.13 -24.33 -2.97
CA SER A 137 19.38 -24.91 -3.47
C SER A 137 20.63 -24.02 -3.29
N GLY A 138 20.76 -23.30 -2.18
CA GLY A 138 21.90 -22.40 -1.90
C GLY A 138 21.72 -20.96 -2.40
N THR A 139 20.65 -20.67 -3.14
CA THR A 139 20.32 -19.31 -3.59
C THR A 139 19.34 -18.65 -2.63
N LEU A 140 19.66 -17.43 -2.19
CA LEU A 140 18.79 -16.51 -1.46
C LEU A 140 18.07 -15.60 -2.48
N THR A 141 16.75 -15.51 -2.36
CA THR A 141 15.91 -14.60 -3.15
C THR A 141 15.33 -13.53 -2.25
N PHE A 142 15.84 -12.30 -2.40
CA PHE A 142 15.34 -11.11 -1.72
C PHE A 142 14.17 -10.52 -2.50
N THR A 143 12.99 -10.50 -1.90
CA THR A 143 11.78 -9.90 -2.48
C THR A 143 11.41 -8.65 -1.70
N GLN A 144 11.17 -7.52 -2.36
CA GLN A 144 10.72 -6.31 -1.66
C GLN A 144 9.45 -6.58 -0.86
N LYS A 145 9.37 -6.08 0.38
CA LYS A 145 8.13 -6.15 1.16
C LYS A 145 7.01 -5.31 0.53
N VAL A 146 7.36 -4.19 -0.09
CA VAL A 146 6.46 -3.23 -0.74
C VAL A 146 6.92 -3.04 -2.19
N ALA A 147 5.99 -3.07 -3.14
CA ALA A 147 6.31 -2.79 -4.54
C ALA A 147 6.70 -1.31 -4.69
N ASP A 148 7.94 -1.07 -5.11
CA ASP A 148 8.53 0.26 -5.28
C ASP A 148 9.56 0.24 -6.40
N ALA A 149 9.26 0.94 -7.51
CA ALA A 149 10.13 1.08 -8.68
C ALA A 149 11.45 1.79 -8.37
N THR A 150 11.54 2.50 -7.25
CA THR A 150 12.77 3.15 -6.79
C THR A 150 13.60 2.27 -5.85
N GLY A 151 13.08 1.10 -5.46
CA GLY A 151 13.78 0.23 -4.54
C GLY A 151 15.04 -0.36 -5.15
N THR A 152 16.13 -0.30 -4.40
CA THR A 152 17.45 -0.77 -4.81
C THR A 152 17.68 -2.23 -4.46
N ALA A 153 18.61 -2.87 -5.18
CA ALA A 153 19.10 -4.21 -4.83
C ALA A 153 19.65 -4.26 -3.39
N PRO A 154 19.61 -5.44 -2.72
CA PRO A 154 20.31 -5.62 -1.45
C PRO A 154 21.81 -5.42 -1.64
N VAL A 155 22.46 -4.74 -0.68
CA VAL A 155 23.92 -4.70 -0.63
C VAL A 155 24.38 -5.92 0.15
N VAL A 156 24.98 -6.88 -0.55
CA VAL A 156 25.48 -8.12 0.08
C VAL A 156 26.99 -8.16 -0.02
N THR A 157 27.65 -8.34 1.12
CA THR A 157 29.10 -8.50 1.23
C THR A 157 29.42 -9.66 2.17
N LYS A 158 30.68 -10.06 2.24
CA LYS A 158 31.13 -11.12 3.13
C LYS A 158 32.42 -10.74 3.85
N THR A 159 32.59 -11.27 5.03
CA THR A 159 33.88 -11.34 5.74
C THR A 159 34.16 -12.80 6.02
N ALA A 160 34.89 -13.44 5.12
CA ALA A 160 35.12 -14.88 5.13
C ALA A 160 36.45 -15.25 4.44
N THR A 161 37.04 -16.36 4.87
CA THR A 161 38.20 -16.99 4.25
C THR A 161 37.81 -18.15 3.33
N THR A 162 36.75 -18.88 3.68
CA THR A 162 36.27 -20.06 2.96
C THR A 162 34.93 -19.78 2.27
N GLY A 163 33.98 -19.20 3.00
CA GLY A 163 32.65 -18.88 2.49
C GLY A 163 32.69 -18.01 1.23
N ALA A 164 31.89 -18.37 0.24
CA ALA A 164 31.80 -17.64 -1.02
C ALA A 164 30.35 -17.39 -1.43
N ILE A 165 30.15 -16.20 -2.00
CA ILE A 165 28.89 -15.74 -2.55
C ILE A 165 29.11 -15.36 -4.01
N GLY A 166 28.09 -15.57 -4.83
CA GLY A 166 28.01 -15.01 -6.17
C GLY A 166 27.62 -13.52 -6.14
N ASP A 167 27.53 -12.93 -7.33
CA ASP A 167 27.07 -11.56 -7.48
C ASP A 167 25.58 -11.43 -7.16
N VAL A 168 25.18 -10.23 -6.71
CA VAL A 168 23.77 -9.86 -6.63
C VAL A 168 23.24 -9.72 -8.05
N THR A 169 22.22 -10.51 -8.37
CA THR A 169 21.61 -10.57 -9.70
C THR A 169 20.16 -10.11 -9.65
N ASP A 170 19.75 -9.35 -10.66
CA ASP A 170 18.36 -8.92 -10.80
C ASP A 170 17.47 -10.11 -11.14
N GLY A 171 16.35 -10.22 -10.44
CA GLY A 171 15.24 -11.10 -10.80
C GLY A 171 14.16 -10.30 -11.51
N THR A 172 12.96 -10.28 -10.91
CA THR A 172 11.83 -9.49 -11.41
C THR A 172 12.08 -8.01 -11.14
N ALA A 173 11.92 -7.18 -12.18
CA ALA A 173 12.02 -5.72 -12.04
C ALA A 173 10.92 -5.17 -11.12
N ALA A 174 11.30 -4.24 -10.24
CA ALA A 174 10.35 -3.54 -9.39
C ALA A 174 9.53 -2.54 -10.22
N VAL A 175 8.22 -2.52 -10.01
CA VAL A 175 7.30 -1.60 -10.70
C VAL A 175 6.35 -1.02 -9.67
N ASP A 176 6.19 0.31 -9.69
CA ASP A 176 5.20 1.01 -8.86
C ASP A 176 3.79 0.56 -9.24
N GLY A 177 2.93 0.38 -8.23
CA GLY A 177 1.49 0.29 -8.47
C GLY A 177 0.97 1.61 -9.02
N THR A 178 -0.07 1.56 -9.86
CA THR A 178 -0.73 2.77 -10.35
C THR A 178 -2.04 2.99 -9.62
N ASN A 179 -2.46 4.24 -9.50
CA ASN A 179 -3.80 4.59 -9.07
C ASN A 179 -4.28 5.77 -9.93
N ASN A 180 -5.56 5.75 -10.29
CA ASN A 180 -6.15 6.77 -11.18
C ASN A 180 -6.98 7.83 -10.43
N ALA A 181 -6.91 7.90 -9.10
CA ALA A 181 -7.68 8.88 -8.33
C ALA A 181 -7.22 10.30 -8.63
N ASN A 182 -8.17 11.19 -8.92
CA ASN A 182 -7.89 12.61 -9.14
C ASN A 182 -8.72 13.55 -8.26
N CYS A 183 -9.59 12.99 -7.41
CA CYS A 183 -10.31 13.72 -6.37
C CYS A 183 -10.79 12.78 -5.25
N ILE A 184 -11.33 13.38 -4.19
CA ILE A 184 -11.96 12.69 -3.06
C ILE A 184 -13.45 13.08 -2.97
N LEU A 185 -14.33 12.10 -2.77
CA LEU A 185 -15.75 12.35 -2.58
C LEU A 185 -16.02 13.06 -1.23
N LEU A 186 -16.75 14.18 -1.24
CA LEU A 186 -16.98 14.99 -0.03
C LEU A 186 -18.01 14.38 0.94
N HIS A 187 -19.08 13.79 0.41
CA HIS A 187 -20.20 13.26 1.18
C HIS A 187 -20.65 11.92 0.64
N GLU A 188 -21.37 11.14 1.44
CA GLU A 188 -21.91 9.87 1.00
C GLU A 188 -22.96 10.05 -0.09
N VAL A 189 -22.93 9.19 -1.11
CA VAL A 189 -23.87 9.25 -2.24
C VAL A 189 -24.50 7.87 -2.44
N ASP A 190 -25.83 7.80 -2.36
CA ASP A 190 -26.61 6.60 -2.70
C ASP A 190 -26.73 6.49 -4.22
N VAL A 191 -25.94 5.60 -4.81
CA VAL A 191 -25.91 5.26 -6.25
C VAL A 191 -26.63 3.95 -6.57
N THR A 192 -27.52 3.49 -5.69
CA THR A 192 -28.28 2.24 -5.87
C THR A 192 -29.02 2.21 -7.21
N ASN A 193 -29.61 3.34 -7.60
CA ASN A 193 -30.39 3.48 -8.83
C ASN A 193 -29.59 4.07 -10.01
N GLY A 194 -28.26 3.98 -9.96
CA GLY A 194 -27.37 4.45 -11.01
C GLY A 194 -26.63 5.74 -10.65
N THR A 195 -26.36 6.57 -11.66
CA THR A 195 -25.51 7.76 -11.51
C THR A 195 -26.20 8.88 -10.75
N GLN A 196 -25.49 9.51 -9.81
CA GLN A 196 -26.06 10.53 -8.93
C GLN A 196 -25.15 11.74 -8.80
N ASN A 197 -25.73 12.89 -8.44
CA ASN A 197 -24.97 14.12 -8.22
C ASN A 197 -24.14 14.03 -6.95
N ALA A 198 -22.92 14.58 -7.00
CA ALA A 198 -21.95 14.51 -5.94
C ALA A 198 -21.06 15.77 -5.91
N GLN A 199 -20.21 15.87 -4.90
CA GLN A 199 -19.14 16.85 -4.84
C GLN A 199 -17.78 16.17 -4.70
N ALA A 200 -16.89 16.47 -5.63
CA ALA A 200 -15.51 15.98 -5.67
C ALA A 200 -14.57 17.09 -5.18
N VAL A 201 -13.83 16.81 -4.11
CA VAL A 201 -12.78 17.69 -3.59
C VAL A 201 -11.51 17.46 -4.39
N ILE A 202 -10.95 18.53 -4.95
CA ILE A 202 -9.72 18.53 -5.76
C ILE A 202 -8.53 19.18 -5.05
N PHE A 203 -8.80 19.91 -3.97
CA PHE A 203 -7.79 20.58 -3.14
C PHE A 203 -8.27 20.65 -1.69
N GLY A 204 -7.35 20.42 -0.75
CA GLY A 204 -7.61 20.57 0.69
C GLY A 204 -6.90 19.52 1.54
N THR A 205 -7.13 19.57 2.85
CA THR A 205 -6.55 18.63 3.82
C THR A 205 -7.63 17.79 4.49
N PHE A 206 -7.46 16.47 4.48
CA PHE A 206 -8.37 15.51 5.09
C PHE A 206 -7.76 14.89 6.36
N ASP A 207 -8.59 14.72 7.38
CA ASP A 207 -8.25 13.98 8.60
C ASP A 207 -8.68 12.52 8.47
N LEU A 208 -7.71 11.61 8.35
CA LEU A 208 -7.95 10.19 8.19
C LEU A 208 -8.59 9.54 9.42
N ASN A 209 -8.50 10.14 10.61
CA ASN A 209 -9.16 9.59 11.80
C ASN A 209 -10.70 9.76 11.74
N LYS A 210 -11.19 10.63 10.85
CA LYS A 210 -12.62 10.83 10.62
C LYS A 210 -13.18 9.95 9.51
N PHE A 211 -12.33 9.21 8.80
CA PHE A 211 -12.75 8.31 7.73
C PHE A 211 -13.24 6.99 8.32
N GLU A 212 -14.09 6.28 7.58
CA GLU A 212 -14.37 4.87 7.91
C GLU A 212 -13.18 4.00 7.53
N GLU A 213 -12.98 2.90 8.27
CA GLU A 213 -11.81 2.04 8.15
C GLU A 213 -11.64 1.48 6.72
N ASP A 214 -12.73 1.07 6.09
CA ASP A 214 -12.72 0.59 4.70
C ASP A 214 -12.38 1.70 3.70
N VAL A 215 -12.75 2.94 3.98
CA VAL A 215 -12.35 4.10 3.16
C VAL A 215 -10.89 4.47 3.39
N VAL A 216 -10.39 4.41 4.64
CA VAL A 216 -8.96 4.61 4.95
C VAL A 216 -8.11 3.62 4.16
N ALA A 217 -8.55 2.37 4.04
CA ALA A 217 -7.85 1.35 3.25
C ALA A 217 -7.74 1.70 1.76
N LEU A 218 -8.67 2.51 1.21
CA LEU A 218 -8.60 3.00 -0.17
C LEU A 218 -7.54 4.09 -0.35
N VAL A 219 -7.19 4.85 0.71
CA VAL A 219 -6.20 5.93 0.66
C VAL A 219 -4.78 5.37 0.79
N THR A 220 -4.38 4.60 -0.23
CA THR A 220 -3.04 4.01 -0.34
C THR A 220 -1.96 5.05 -0.58
N ASN A 221 -0.68 4.65 -0.45
CA ASN A 221 0.44 5.53 -0.81
C ASN A 221 0.38 5.98 -2.28
N GLN A 222 -0.14 5.13 -3.16
CA GLN A 222 -0.34 5.43 -4.58
C GLN A 222 -1.41 6.51 -4.77
N VAL A 223 -2.54 6.44 -4.05
CA VAL A 223 -3.55 7.50 -4.03
C VAL A 223 -2.94 8.83 -3.55
N LYS A 224 -2.19 8.80 -2.45
CA LYS A 224 -1.51 10.00 -1.89
C LYS A 224 -0.51 10.60 -2.89
N LYS A 225 0.24 9.76 -3.62
CA LYS A 225 1.18 10.19 -4.67
C LYS A 225 0.46 10.80 -5.87
N ASN A 226 -0.70 10.28 -6.25
CA ASN A 226 -1.46 10.76 -7.39
C ASN A 226 -2.21 12.07 -7.10
N LEU A 227 -2.77 12.21 -5.88
CA LEU A 227 -3.53 13.37 -5.44
C LEU A 227 -2.63 14.50 -4.91
N LYS A 228 -1.84 15.11 -5.79
CA LYS A 228 -0.80 16.11 -5.41
C LYS A 228 -1.31 17.36 -4.68
N MET A 229 -2.58 17.72 -4.85
CA MET A 229 -3.21 18.90 -4.26
C MET A 229 -4.05 18.58 -3.01
N ILE A 230 -4.11 17.31 -2.61
CA ILE A 230 -4.86 16.85 -1.45
C ILE A 230 -3.88 16.28 -0.44
N GLN A 231 -3.92 16.79 0.79
CA GLN A 231 -3.10 16.28 1.89
C GLN A 231 -3.95 15.42 2.82
N PHE A 232 -3.35 14.35 3.34
CA PHE A 232 -3.96 13.49 4.35
C PHE A 232 -3.14 13.58 5.64
N ILE A 233 -3.82 13.83 6.76
CA ILE A 233 -3.21 13.84 8.10
C ILE A 233 -3.83 12.77 8.99
N ARG A 234 -3.14 12.47 10.08
CA ARG A 234 -3.61 11.69 11.22
C ARG A 234 -3.28 12.43 12.50
#